data_AF-A0A2E4J5P6-F1
#
_entry.id   AF-A0A2E4J5P6-F1
#
_cell.length_a   1.000
_cell.length_b   1.000
_cell.length_c   1.000
_cell.angle_alpha   90.00
_cell.angle_beta   90.00
_cell.angle_gamma   90.00
#
_symmetry.space_group_name_H-M   'P 1'
#
loop_
_entity.id
_entity.type
_entity.pdbx_description
1 polymer ?
#
loop_
_entity_poly.entity_id
_entity_poly.type
_entity_poly.pdbx_seq_one_letter_code
_entity_poly.pdbx_strand_id
1 'polypeptide(L)'
;MATLNAPNYYRPAEVAADGIPLKSDLCIYTANAAGVAAAVEASRRGLRVVLLNPAWQVGGVTTGGLSFTDMGNRDAVCGLAREFYRELGAHYGVDEEWCFEPHVAERTLEAWLEKEGVVVQHGQYVAKAELRDDRIQKLTTTSGLRVKADYFIDCSYEGDLMAAAGVTHTSGREGNATYREKLNGQQIESAHQFQSAVDPYREEGNPESGLLPGIDSDDRFIPGVGDQRLQAYNFRICMTKDSTRRVPFAKPADYDRAEYELLARYLATGWDDVFRKFDRIRGGKTDTNNHGAISTDYIGANWDWPTGSYERREEIFQKHVTYTQGYLWFLANDPAVPEHLRAAFSEWGLASDEFTATGHWPHQLYIREGRRMVGDTVMTELHCMSREIVEDGVGLGAYGMDSHNCRRLVHAGMVLNEGDVQIKLPKPYAISYRSIVPPRGEVQNLVVPVAVSASHIAFGSIRMEPVFMILAQSAAIAVALCRQRDGLAVQDLSYAELRPELDHAGQIVAWDPEKMNPFNGNPESPTEG
;
A
#
# COMPACT_ATOMS: atom_id res chain seq x y z
N MET A 1 -23.57 11.50 14.63
CA MET A 1 -22.45 12.43 14.39
C MET A 1 -21.19 11.67 14.69
N ALA A 2 -20.42 11.28 13.67
CA ALA A 2 -19.10 10.70 13.90
C ALA A 2 -18.28 11.70 14.72
N THR A 3 -17.67 11.25 15.81
CA THR A 3 -16.74 12.07 16.58
C THR A 3 -15.63 12.53 15.63
N LEU A 4 -15.35 13.83 15.58
CA LEU A 4 -14.37 14.47 14.68
C LEU A 4 -12.96 13.83 14.71
N ASN A 5 -12.68 13.00 15.72
CA ASN A 5 -11.37 12.36 15.96
C ASN A 5 -11.39 10.82 15.76
N ALA A 6 -12.35 10.26 15.01
CA ALA A 6 -12.32 8.83 14.66
C ALA A 6 -11.66 8.60 13.29
N PRO A 7 -10.93 7.49 13.08
CA PRO A 7 -10.44 7.13 11.74
C PRO A 7 -11.64 6.81 10.84
N ASN A 8 -11.64 7.36 9.62
CA ASN A 8 -12.67 7.10 8.60
C ASN A 8 -11.99 7.06 7.22
N TYR A 9 -12.44 6.17 6.35
CA TYR A 9 -11.99 6.11 4.95
C TYR A 9 -12.82 7.02 4.05
N TYR A 10 -14.15 7.00 4.15
CA TYR A 10 -15.05 7.75 3.26
C TYR A 10 -15.64 8.99 3.94
N ARG A 11 -15.03 10.14 3.69
CA ARG A 11 -15.47 11.45 4.19
C ARG A 11 -15.36 12.50 3.07
N PRO A 12 -16.34 12.56 2.15
CA PRO A 12 -16.31 13.51 1.04
C PRO A 12 -16.35 14.95 1.56
N ALA A 13 -15.65 15.85 0.86
CA ALA A 13 -15.69 17.27 1.16
C ALA A 13 -17.03 17.90 0.74
N GLU A 14 -17.37 19.01 1.38
CA GLU A 14 -18.46 19.88 0.94
C GLU A 14 -17.89 20.95 0.00
N VAL A 15 -18.38 21.00 -1.25
CA VAL A 15 -17.92 21.98 -2.26
C VAL A 15 -19.06 22.90 -2.64
N ALA A 16 -18.78 24.21 -2.76
CA ALA A 16 -19.75 25.22 -3.16
C ALA A 16 -20.26 24.96 -4.60
N ALA A 17 -21.56 25.18 -4.81
CA ALA A 17 -22.28 24.73 -6.01
C ALA A 17 -22.03 25.56 -7.30
N ASP A 18 -21.04 26.45 -7.34
CA ASP A 18 -20.84 27.34 -8.49
C ASP A 18 -20.42 26.60 -9.78
N GLY A 19 -19.92 25.36 -9.64
CA GLY A 19 -19.87 24.36 -10.70
C GLY A 19 -18.85 24.63 -11.82
N ILE A 20 -17.94 25.59 -11.62
CA ILE A 20 -16.87 25.93 -12.57
C ILE A 20 -15.76 24.88 -12.46
N PRO A 21 -15.41 24.15 -13.54
CA PRO A 21 -14.33 23.19 -13.48
C PRO A 21 -12.98 23.86 -13.24
N LEU A 22 -12.19 23.29 -12.32
CA LEU A 22 -10.76 23.60 -12.22
C LEU A 22 -10.10 23.23 -13.55
N LYS A 23 -9.18 24.08 -14.02
CA LYS A 23 -8.42 23.86 -15.25
C LYS A 23 -6.94 23.79 -14.92
N SER A 24 -6.29 22.75 -15.39
CA SER A 24 -4.86 22.55 -15.18
C SER A 24 -4.23 21.92 -16.42
N ASP A 25 -2.90 21.84 -16.43
CA ASP A 25 -2.19 21.08 -17.45
C ASP A 25 -2.17 19.60 -17.06
N LEU A 26 -2.09 19.32 -15.75
CA LEU A 26 -2.10 17.98 -15.18
C LEU A 26 -3.06 17.89 -13.98
N CYS A 27 -3.82 16.80 -13.91
CA CYS A 27 -4.56 16.42 -12.72
C CYS A 27 -3.98 15.11 -12.14
N ILE A 28 -3.58 15.14 -10.89
CA ILE A 28 -3.07 13.96 -10.17
C ILE A 28 -4.13 13.54 -9.17
N TYR A 29 -4.49 12.26 -9.18
CA TYR A 29 -5.47 11.69 -8.28
C TYR A 29 -4.78 10.89 -7.16
N THR A 30 -5.04 11.31 -5.92
CA THR A 30 -4.47 10.86 -4.64
C THR A 30 -3.15 11.54 -4.28
N ALA A 31 -3.09 12.11 -3.07
CA ALA A 31 -1.89 12.76 -2.52
C ALA A 31 -1.15 11.83 -1.54
N ASN A 32 -0.94 10.56 -1.92
CA ASN A 32 0.05 9.72 -1.25
C ASN A 32 1.48 10.14 -1.62
N ALA A 33 2.51 9.50 -1.04
CA ALA A 33 3.90 9.86 -1.32
C ALA A 33 4.22 9.89 -2.83
N ALA A 34 3.65 8.95 -3.60
CA ALA A 34 3.78 8.90 -5.05
C ALA A 34 3.12 10.10 -5.77
N GLY A 35 1.88 10.44 -5.40
CA GLY A 35 1.17 11.60 -5.93
C GLY A 35 1.88 12.93 -5.62
N VAL A 36 2.46 13.06 -4.42
CA VAL A 36 3.27 14.22 -4.05
C VAL A 36 4.55 14.29 -4.89
N ALA A 37 5.27 13.18 -5.07
CA ALA A 37 6.45 13.15 -5.93
C ALA A 37 6.14 13.55 -7.39
N ALA A 38 5.04 13.04 -7.95
CA ALA A 38 4.57 13.43 -9.28
C ALA A 38 4.21 14.92 -9.36
N ALA A 39 3.54 15.47 -8.33
CA ALA A 39 3.16 16.88 -8.29
C ALA A 39 4.38 17.81 -8.24
N VAL A 40 5.37 17.47 -7.41
CA VAL A 40 6.63 18.20 -7.29
C VAL A 40 7.39 18.20 -8.62
N GLU A 41 7.59 17.02 -9.22
CA GLU A 41 8.28 16.91 -10.51
C GLU A 41 7.56 17.68 -11.63
N ALA A 42 6.24 17.55 -11.71
CA ALA A 42 5.42 18.27 -12.68
C ALA A 42 5.50 19.80 -12.50
N SER A 43 5.44 20.28 -11.26
CA SER A 43 5.55 21.72 -10.95
C SER A 43 6.93 22.27 -11.31
N ARG A 44 8.01 21.55 -10.96
CA ARG A 44 9.41 21.90 -11.33
C ARG A 44 9.62 21.95 -12.86
N ARG A 45 8.82 21.20 -13.62
CA ARG A 45 8.78 21.24 -15.10
C ARG A 45 7.82 22.29 -15.68
N GLY A 46 7.20 23.11 -14.84
CA GLY A 46 6.36 24.23 -15.24
C GLY A 46 4.92 23.85 -15.60
N LEU A 47 4.44 22.65 -15.24
CA LEU A 47 3.04 22.28 -15.40
C LEU A 47 2.19 22.88 -14.28
N ARG A 48 1.01 23.40 -14.61
CA ARG A 48 -0.01 23.72 -13.60
C ARG A 48 -0.67 22.42 -13.15
N VAL A 49 -0.56 22.12 -11.86
CA VAL A 49 -1.04 20.87 -11.26
C VAL A 49 -2.30 21.12 -10.43
N VAL A 50 -3.29 20.24 -10.57
CA VAL A 50 -4.37 20.04 -9.59
C VAL A 50 -4.14 18.69 -8.93
N LEU A 51 -3.94 18.67 -7.62
CA LEU A 51 -3.76 17.46 -6.84
C LEU A 51 -5.05 17.19 -6.04
N LEU A 52 -5.76 16.13 -6.41
CA LEU A 52 -6.95 15.67 -5.69
C LEU A 52 -6.54 14.63 -4.65
N ASN A 53 -7.17 14.61 -3.50
CA ASN A 53 -6.92 13.62 -2.45
C ASN A 53 -8.24 13.13 -1.84
N PRO A 54 -8.53 11.82 -1.85
CA PRO A 54 -9.67 11.26 -1.12
C PRO A 54 -9.53 11.47 0.39
N ALA A 55 -8.31 11.31 0.92
CA ALA A 55 -8.03 11.44 2.34
C ALA A 55 -7.90 12.92 2.80
N TRP A 56 -7.92 13.11 4.12
CA TRP A 56 -7.71 14.41 4.75
C TRP A 56 -6.25 14.67 5.15
N GLN A 57 -5.43 13.62 5.15
CA GLN A 57 -3.99 13.67 5.35
C GLN A 57 -3.27 13.40 4.02
N VAL A 58 -2.05 13.90 3.89
CA VAL A 58 -1.17 13.60 2.73
C VAL A 58 -0.17 12.50 3.08
N GLY A 59 0.33 11.81 2.07
CA GLY A 59 1.40 10.81 2.18
C GLY A 59 0.95 9.36 2.19
N GLY A 60 -0.34 9.08 2.36
CA GLY A 60 -0.87 7.71 2.21
C GLY A 60 -0.30 6.76 3.26
N VAL A 61 0.15 5.56 2.87
CA VAL A 61 0.62 4.58 3.86
C VAL A 61 1.97 4.99 4.48
N THR A 62 2.81 5.74 3.76
CA THR A 62 4.08 6.29 4.28
C THR A 62 3.87 7.13 5.53
N THR A 63 2.85 7.99 5.54
CA THR A 63 2.50 8.84 6.69
C THR A 63 1.43 8.21 7.56
N GLY A 64 0.76 7.16 7.07
CA GLY A 64 -0.21 6.32 7.77
C GLY A 64 0.41 5.17 8.55
N GLY A 65 1.70 5.23 8.88
CA GLY A 65 2.36 4.32 9.82
C GLY A 65 3.38 3.36 9.22
N LEU A 66 3.50 3.26 7.89
CA LEU A 66 4.59 2.50 7.24
C LEU A 66 5.91 3.26 7.37
N SER A 67 6.44 3.23 8.59
CA SER A 67 7.53 4.06 9.07
C SER A 67 8.85 3.31 9.16
N PHE A 68 8.81 1.98 9.12
CA PHE A 68 9.95 1.11 8.87
C PHE A 68 9.96 0.73 7.39
N THR A 69 10.75 1.45 6.59
CA THR A 69 10.65 1.40 5.12
C THR A 69 11.03 0.03 4.55
N ASP A 70 10.12 -0.56 3.77
CA ASP A 70 10.36 -1.72 2.93
C ASP A 70 10.96 -1.30 1.57
N MET A 71 12.30 -1.23 1.46
CA MET A 71 12.98 -0.78 0.23
C MET A 71 13.65 -1.91 -0.55
N GLY A 72 14.04 -3.00 0.14
CA GLY A 72 14.80 -4.09 -0.46
C GLY A 72 16.27 -3.69 -0.57
N ASN A 73 16.67 -3.11 -1.71
CA ASN A 73 18.02 -2.61 -1.93
C ASN A 73 18.03 -1.07 -1.98
N ARG A 74 18.73 -0.44 -1.05
CA ARG A 74 18.80 1.02 -0.92
C ARG A 74 19.40 1.72 -2.14
N ASP A 75 20.30 1.07 -2.89
CA ASP A 75 20.91 1.66 -4.09
C ASP A 75 19.91 1.74 -5.26
N ALA A 76 18.80 0.99 -5.20
CA ALA A 76 17.72 1.10 -6.16
C ALA A 76 16.81 2.32 -5.91
N VAL A 77 16.87 2.91 -4.72
CA VAL A 77 16.06 4.10 -4.39
C VAL A 77 16.78 5.36 -4.91
N CYS A 78 16.08 6.16 -5.72
CA CYS A 78 16.67 7.27 -6.46
C CYS A 78 15.69 8.46 -6.61
N GLY A 79 16.12 9.50 -7.32
CA GLY A 79 15.30 10.69 -7.60
C GLY A 79 14.66 11.31 -6.35
N LEU A 80 13.41 11.76 -6.48
CA LEU A 80 12.64 12.33 -5.39
C LEU A 80 12.42 11.35 -4.24
N ALA A 81 12.29 10.04 -4.50
CA ALA A 81 12.17 9.07 -3.42
C ALA A 81 13.37 9.13 -2.47
N ARG A 82 14.60 9.22 -3.00
CA ARG A 82 15.80 9.37 -2.17
C ARG A 82 15.94 10.77 -1.55
N GLU A 83 15.50 11.82 -2.23
CA GLU A 83 15.42 13.19 -1.68
C GLU A 83 14.58 13.21 -0.40
N PHE A 84 13.42 12.53 -0.39
CA PHE A 84 12.55 12.41 0.78
C PHE A 84 13.28 11.80 1.98
N TYR A 85 13.97 10.67 1.81
CA TYR A 85 14.73 10.03 2.91
C TYR A 85 15.93 10.85 3.40
N ARG A 86 16.52 11.70 2.53
CA ARG A 86 17.56 12.66 2.94
C ARG A 86 16.99 13.80 3.75
N GLU A 87 15.81 14.30 3.41
CA GLU A 87 15.15 15.34 4.19
C GLU A 87 14.66 14.83 5.55
N LEU A 88 14.17 13.59 5.61
CA LEU A 88 13.95 12.90 6.88
C LEU A 88 15.26 12.79 7.67
N GLY A 89 16.35 12.39 7.01
CA GLY A 89 17.69 12.35 7.62
C GLY A 89 18.09 13.70 8.23
N ALA A 90 17.91 14.79 7.49
CA ALA A 90 18.22 16.14 7.94
C ALA A 90 17.42 16.55 9.19
N HIS A 91 16.16 16.14 9.31
CA HIS A 91 15.36 16.34 10.53
C HIS A 91 16.00 15.68 11.76
N TYR A 92 16.58 14.48 11.58
CA TYR A 92 17.22 13.71 12.64
C TYR A 92 18.74 13.93 12.77
N GLY A 93 19.34 14.78 11.92
CA GLY A 93 20.78 15.06 11.93
C GLY A 93 21.65 13.92 11.36
N VAL A 94 21.12 13.11 10.44
CA VAL A 94 21.83 12.02 9.73
C VAL A 94 21.70 12.19 8.21
N ASP A 95 22.50 11.48 7.43
CA ASP A 95 22.50 11.64 5.95
C ASP A 95 21.18 11.20 5.30
N GLU A 96 20.65 10.04 5.69
CA GLU A 96 19.38 9.48 5.23
C GLU A 96 18.72 8.74 6.41
N GLU A 97 17.41 8.89 6.58
CA GLU A 97 16.62 8.17 7.58
C GLU A 97 15.49 7.38 6.93
N TRP A 98 15.34 6.12 7.31
CA TRP A 98 14.40 5.15 6.73
C TRP A 98 13.42 4.55 7.75
N CYS A 99 13.66 4.86 9.04
CA CYS A 99 12.89 4.45 10.19
C CYS A 99 12.40 5.71 10.93
N PHE A 100 11.31 6.33 10.49
CA PHE A 100 10.94 7.71 10.87
C PHE A 100 9.58 7.80 11.56
N GLU A 101 9.32 8.90 12.26
CA GLU A 101 8.00 9.15 12.84
C GLU A 101 6.98 9.57 11.76
N PRO A 102 5.76 9.00 11.74
CA PRO A 102 4.76 9.29 10.71
C PRO A 102 4.48 10.78 10.51
N HIS A 103 4.32 11.53 11.60
CA HIS A 103 4.08 12.97 11.53
C HIS A 103 5.26 13.78 10.99
N VAL A 104 6.50 13.26 11.04
CA VAL A 104 7.67 13.90 10.41
C VAL A 104 7.59 13.74 8.88
N ALA A 105 7.27 12.53 8.42
CA ALA A 105 7.04 12.27 7.00
C ALA A 105 5.89 13.11 6.42
N GLU A 106 4.79 13.26 7.16
CA GLU A 106 3.66 14.10 6.74
C GLU A 106 4.10 15.55 6.54
N ARG A 107 4.76 16.15 7.54
CA ARG A 107 5.27 17.52 7.43
C ARG A 107 6.26 17.71 6.28
N THR A 108 7.13 16.73 6.02
CA THR A 108 8.09 16.82 4.89
C THR A 108 7.35 16.88 3.55
N LEU A 109 6.35 16.02 3.34
CA LEU A 109 5.55 16.01 2.11
C LEU A 109 4.67 17.27 1.98
N GLU A 110 4.11 17.77 3.07
CA GLU A 110 3.39 19.04 3.10
C GLU A 110 4.31 20.21 2.71
N ALA A 111 5.52 20.25 3.25
CA ALA A 111 6.51 21.29 2.94
C ALA A 111 6.92 21.29 1.46
N TRP A 112 7.00 20.10 0.84
CA TRP A 112 7.22 19.99 -0.61
C TRP A 112 6.10 20.62 -1.42
N LEU A 113 4.85 20.30 -1.08
CA LEU A 113 3.69 20.85 -1.77
C LEU A 113 3.61 22.38 -1.59
N GLU A 114 3.86 22.89 -0.40
CA GLU A 114 3.90 24.32 -0.11
C GLU A 114 4.99 25.03 -0.93
N LYS A 115 6.21 24.48 -0.94
CA LYS A 115 7.35 25.03 -1.70
C LYS A 115 7.06 25.11 -3.19
N GLU A 116 6.39 24.11 -3.75
CA GLU A 116 6.05 24.06 -5.18
C GLU A 116 4.72 24.76 -5.50
N GLY A 117 4.04 25.35 -4.49
CA GLY A 117 2.77 26.05 -4.66
C GLY A 117 1.59 25.16 -5.07
N VAL A 118 1.66 23.86 -4.78
CA VAL A 118 0.63 22.88 -5.15
C VAL A 118 -0.42 22.79 -4.05
N VAL A 119 -1.65 23.21 -4.36
CA VAL A 119 -2.79 23.13 -3.43
C VAL A 119 -3.50 21.79 -3.56
N VAL A 120 -3.61 21.06 -2.45
CA VAL A 120 -4.35 19.79 -2.38
C VAL A 120 -5.84 20.03 -2.20
N GLN A 121 -6.66 19.32 -2.97
CA GLN A 121 -8.12 19.27 -2.79
C GLN A 121 -8.48 17.98 -2.03
N HIS A 122 -8.71 18.09 -0.73
CA HIS A 122 -9.05 16.95 0.15
C HIS A 122 -10.51 16.50 0.04
N GLY A 123 -10.80 15.27 0.50
CA GLY A 123 -12.14 14.70 0.49
C GLY A 123 -12.72 14.49 -0.92
N GLN A 124 -11.87 14.29 -1.93
CA GLN A 124 -12.25 14.19 -3.33
C GLN A 124 -12.19 12.74 -3.82
N TYR A 125 -13.35 12.09 -3.91
CA TYR A 125 -13.48 10.72 -4.39
C TYR A 125 -13.97 10.72 -5.84
N VAL A 126 -13.43 9.87 -6.71
CA VAL A 126 -13.84 9.80 -8.13
C VAL A 126 -15.30 9.37 -8.24
N ALA A 127 -16.14 10.18 -8.88
CA ALA A 127 -17.50 9.79 -9.23
C ALA A 127 -17.60 9.36 -10.70
N LYS A 128 -16.90 10.08 -11.60
CA LYS A 128 -16.98 9.83 -13.04
C LYS A 128 -15.83 10.46 -13.81
N ALA A 129 -15.24 9.70 -14.74
CA ALA A 129 -14.42 10.25 -15.82
C ALA A 129 -15.23 10.30 -17.13
N GLU A 130 -15.19 11.43 -17.83
CA GLU A 130 -15.85 11.59 -19.13
C GLU A 130 -14.80 11.66 -20.23
N LEU A 131 -14.90 10.74 -21.18
CA LEU A 131 -13.94 10.59 -22.27
C LEU A 131 -14.52 11.09 -23.59
N ARG A 132 -13.64 11.54 -24.48
CA ARG A 132 -13.91 11.80 -25.89
C ARG A 132 -12.64 11.51 -26.68
N ASP A 133 -12.76 10.77 -27.77
CA ASP A 133 -11.63 10.39 -28.64
C ASP A 133 -10.50 9.73 -27.82
N ASP A 134 -10.90 8.80 -26.93
CA ASP A 134 -10.04 8.08 -25.98
C ASP A 134 -9.19 8.94 -25.04
N ARG A 135 -9.61 10.19 -24.81
CA ARG A 135 -8.98 11.12 -23.86
C ARG A 135 -9.97 11.51 -22.79
N ILE A 136 -9.54 11.49 -21.53
CA ILE A 136 -10.30 12.07 -20.42
C ILE A 136 -10.41 13.57 -20.64
N GLN A 137 -11.64 14.07 -20.75
CA GLN A 137 -11.96 15.48 -20.94
C GLN A 137 -12.33 16.17 -19.63
N LYS A 138 -12.89 15.41 -18.68
CA LYS A 138 -13.39 15.92 -17.42
C LYS A 138 -13.45 14.81 -16.38
N LEU A 139 -12.97 15.10 -15.18
CA LEU A 139 -13.15 14.30 -13.98
C LEU A 139 -14.17 14.99 -13.08
N THR A 140 -15.12 14.21 -12.53
CA THR A 140 -16.09 14.67 -11.53
C THR A 140 -15.94 13.84 -10.27
N THR A 141 -15.90 14.49 -9.11
CA THR A 141 -15.81 13.83 -7.80
C THR A 141 -17.18 13.74 -7.12
N THR A 142 -17.28 12.92 -6.08
CA THR A 142 -18.53 12.73 -5.31
C THR A 142 -18.99 14.00 -4.58
N SER A 143 -18.08 14.93 -4.29
CA SER A 143 -18.40 16.26 -3.75
C SER A 143 -19.04 17.20 -4.79
N GLY A 144 -18.97 16.83 -6.07
CA GLY A 144 -19.39 17.66 -7.20
C GLY A 144 -18.28 18.52 -7.82
N LEU A 145 -17.06 18.50 -7.28
CA LEU A 145 -15.90 19.16 -7.89
C LEU A 145 -15.65 18.60 -9.29
N ARG A 146 -15.31 19.48 -10.23
CA ARG A 146 -15.01 19.11 -11.62
C ARG A 146 -13.62 19.60 -12.00
N VAL A 147 -12.87 18.76 -12.69
CA VAL A 147 -11.52 19.09 -13.18
C VAL A 147 -11.43 18.81 -14.67
N LYS A 148 -10.84 19.73 -15.43
CA LYS A 148 -10.41 19.54 -16.82
C LYS A 148 -8.90 19.71 -16.88
N ALA A 149 -8.20 18.72 -17.41
CA ALA A 149 -6.75 18.74 -17.54
C ALA A 149 -6.32 18.14 -18.89
N ASP A 150 -5.13 18.49 -19.37
CA ASP A 150 -4.57 17.92 -20.60
C ASP A 150 -4.21 16.44 -20.40
N TYR A 151 -3.69 16.11 -19.20
CA TYR A 151 -3.29 14.77 -18.75
C TYR A 151 -3.72 14.47 -17.31
N PHE A 152 -3.73 13.19 -16.98
CA PHE A 152 -4.09 12.65 -15.68
C PHE A 152 -3.05 11.64 -15.20
N ILE A 153 -2.81 11.59 -13.88
CA ILE A 153 -2.03 10.52 -13.23
C ILE A 153 -2.88 9.93 -12.11
N ASP A 154 -3.07 8.62 -12.11
CA ASP A 154 -3.75 7.89 -11.02
C ASP A 154 -2.73 7.30 -10.05
N CYS A 155 -2.54 7.98 -8.92
CA CYS A 155 -1.73 7.48 -7.80
C CYS A 155 -2.55 6.72 -6.76
N SER A 156 -3.81 6.41 -7.08
CA SER A 156 -4.61 5.28 -6.62
C SER A 156 -3.93 4.07 -5.99
N TYR A 157 -4.06 3.76 -4.68
CA TYR A 157 -3.81 2.36 -4.26
C TYR A 157 -4.85 1.41 -4.87
N GLU A 158 -6.07 1.91 -5.11
CA GLU A 158 -7.21 1.16 -5.64
C GLU A 158 -7.35 1.22 -7.17
N GLY A 159 -6.64 2.15 -7.83
CA GLY A 159 -6.76 2.41 -9.27
C GLY A 159 -8.15 2.94 -9.67
N ASP A 160 -8.72 3.84 -8.86
CA ASP A 160 -10.11 4.29 -9.03
C ASP A 160 -10.31 5.21 -10.25
N LEU A 161 -9.35 6.09 -10.54
CA LEU A 161 -9.45 6.95 -11.73
C LEU A 161 -9.26 6.10 -13.00
N MET A 162 -8.30 5.18 -13.00
CA MET A 162 -8.10 4.19 -14.05
C MET A 162 -9.39 3.41 -14.33
N ALA A 163 -10.00 2.85 -13.29
CA ALA A 163 -11.25 2.09 -13.43
C ALA A 163 -12.41 2.97 -13.92
N ALA A 164 -12.54 4.19 -13.40
CA ALA A 164 -13.60 5.12 -13.83
C ALA A 164 -13.42 5.61 -15.27
N ALA A 165 -12.18 5.60 -15.78
CA ALA A 165 -11.88 5.93 -17.18
C ALA A 165 -12.10 4.74 -18.13
N GLY A 166 -12.42 3.55 -17.61
CA GLY A 166 -12.69 2.36 -18.42
C GLY A 166 -11.44 1.63 -18.90
N VAL A 167 -10.28 1.87 -18.29
CA VAL A 167 -9.03 1.15 -18.62
C VAL A 167 -9.14 -0.31 -18.20
N THR A 168 -8.62 -1.23 -19.02
CA THR A 168 -8.63 -2.67 -18.71
C THR A 168 -7.79 -2.97 -17.46
N HIS A 169 -8.37 -3.73 -16.54
CA HIS A 169 -7.77 -4.05 -15.24
C HIS A 169 -8.25 -5.39 -14.69
N THR A 170 -7.56 -5.87 -13.66
CA THR A 170 -7.86 -7.11 -12.93
C THR A 170 -7.76 -6.90 -11.42
N SER A 171 -8.29 -7.85 -10.65
CA SER A 171 -8.14 -7.99 -9.20
C SER A 171 -8.14 -9.45 -8.80
N GLY A 172 -7.68 -9.76 -7.58
CA GLY A 172 -7.48 -11.14 -7.14
C GLY A 172 -6.11 -11.68 -7.59
N ARG A 173 -6.00 -12.99 -7.72
CA ARG A 173 -4.75 -13.68 -8.08
C ARG A 173 -4.93 -14.45 -9.37
N GLU A 174 -4.03 -14.25 -10.33
CA GLU A 174 -4.04 -15.05 -11.56
C GLU A 174 -3.52 -16.47 -11.30
N GLY A 175 -3.95 -17.44 -12.12
CA GLY A 175 -3.37 -18.78 -12.05
C GLY A 175 -1.98 -18.81 -12.71
N ASN A 176 -1.16 -19.79 -12.33
CA ASN A 176 0.19 -20.01 -12.88
C ASN A 176 0.21 -20.04 -14.42
N ALA A 177 -0.83 -20.59 -15.04
CA ALA A 177 -0.93 -20.69 -16.50
C ALA A 177 -1.10 -19.34 -17.21
N THR A 178 -1.60 -18.29 -16.54
CA THR A 178 -1.91 -17.00 -17.17
C THR A 178 -0.66 -16.32 -17.72
N TYR A 179 0.41 -16.30 -16.93
CA TYR A 179 1.67 -15.62 -17.29
C TYR A 179 2.91 -16.53 -17.25
N ARG A 180 2.71 -17.86 -17.17
CA ARG A 180 3.79 -18.87 -17.03
C ARG A 180 4.59 -18.71 -15.75
N GLU A 181 3.89 -18.40 -14.66
CA GLU A 181 4.44 -18.20 -13.32
C GLU A 181 4.32 -19.51 -12.51
N LYS A 182 5.04 -19.58 -11.39
CA LYS A 182 4.99 -20.70 -10.46
C LYS A 182 4.43 -20.31 -9.11
N LEU A 183 4.65 -19.04 -8.74
CA LEU A 183 4.35 -18.48 -7.43
C LEU A 183 2.97 -17.81 -7.35
N ASN A 184 2.27 -17.66 -8.47
CA ASN A 184 0.95 -17.03 -8.50
C ASN A 184 -0.15 -18.04 -8.11
N GLY A 185 -1.37 -17.55 -7.92
CA GLY A 185 -2.52 -18.35 -7.51
C GLY A 185 -2.44 -18.85 -6.07
N GLN A 186 -3.17 -19.92 -5.76
CA GLN A 186 -3.24 -20.48 -4.42
C GLN A 186 -1.91 -21.13 -3.99
N GLN A 187 -1.42 -20.79 -2.80
CA GLN A 187 -0.14 -21.24 -2.25
C GLN A 187 -0.26 -21.58 -0.77
N ILE A 188 0.37 -22.68 -0.33
CA ILE A 188 0.51 -23.00 1.10
C ILE A 188 2.01 -23.13 1.37
N GLU A 189 2.54 -22.18 2.13
CA GLU A 189 3.95 -22.08 2.50
C GLU A 189 4.12 -22.07 4.03
N SER A 190 5.37 -22.10 4.48
CA SER A 190 5.69 -22.18 5.92
C SER A 190 5.71 -20.84 6.66
N ALA A 191 5.82 -19.71 5.94
CA ALA A 191 5.89 -18.40 6.59
C ALA A 191 4.50 -18.00 7.11
N HIS A 192 4.46 -17.30 8.25
CA HIS A 192 3.22 -16.86 8.89
C HIS A 192 2.17 -17.98 9.03
N GLN A 193 2.64 -19.21 9.29
CA GLN A 193 1.83 -20.42 9.42
C GLN A 193 1.71 -20.84 10.89
N PHE A 194 0.66 -21.61 11.20
CA PHE A 194 0.53 -22.28 12.49
C PHE A 194 1.69 -23.25 12.73
N GLN A 195 2.44 -23.05 13.82
CA GLN A 195 3.55 -23.93 14.21
C GLN A 195 3.08 -25.19 14.96
N SER A 196 1.84 -25.16 15.44
CA SER A 196 1.17 -26.21 16.19
C SER A 196 -0.24 -26.38 15.63
N ALA A 197 -0.78 -27.59 15.71
CA ALA A 197 -2.16 -27.86 15.31
C ALA A 197 -3.15 -27.06 16.17
N VAL A 198 -4.11 -26.40 15.53
CA VAL A 198 -5.18 -25.62 16.18
C VAL A 198 -6.53 -26.02 15.58
N ASP A 199 -7.49 -26.31 16.47
CA ASP A 199 -8.84 -26.69 16.08
C ASP A 199 -9.62 -25.49 15.50
N PRO A 200 -10.28 -25.64 14.33
CA PRO A 200 -10.96 -24.55 13.65
C PRO A 200 -12.43 -24.35 14.05
N TYR A 201 -13.00 -25.22 14.89
CA TYR A 201 -14.45 -25.28 15.16
C TYR A 201 -14.84 -24.55 16.44
N ARG A 202 -16.09 -24.07 16.51
CA ARG A 202 -16.60 -23.32 17.67
C ARG A 202 -16.53 -24.15 18.97
N GLU A 203 -16.82 -25.44 18.87
CA GLU A 203 -16.55 -26.44 19.90
C GLU A 203 -15.43 -27.36 19.41
N GLU A 204 -14.34 -27.45 20.18
CA GLU A 204 -13.16 -28.26 19.80
C GLU A 204 -13.54 -29.71 19.51
N GLY A 205 -13.07 -30.23 18.37
CA GLY A 205 -13.32 -31.58 17.91
C GLY A 205 -14.72 -31.83 17.34
N ASN A 206 -15.59 -30.81 17.25
CA ASN A 206 -16.95 -30.94 16.76
C ASN A 206 -17.20 -30.10 15.48
N PRO A 207 -17.06 -30.70 14.29
CA PRO A 207 -17.33 -30.02 13.02
C PRO A 207 -18.75 -29.45 12.88
N GLU A 208 -19.74 -30.07 13.53
CA GLU A 208 -21.15 -29.63 13.47
C GLU A 208 -21.40 -28.33 14.25
N SER A 209 -20.46 -27.92 15.11
CA SER A 209 -20.53 -26.63 15.82
C SER A 209 -20.31 -25.43 14.90
N GLY A 210 -19.82 -25.66 13.68
CA GLY A 210 -19.44 -24.63 12.72
C GLY A 210 -18.03 -24.08 12.95
N LEU A 211 -17.54 -23.28 12.00
CA LEU A 211 -16.20 -22.70 12.04
C LEU A 211 -16.11 -21.49 12.97
N LEU A 212 -14.92 -21.26 13.51
CA LEU A 212 -14.53 -20.00 14.15
C LEU A 212 -14.52 -18.85 13.13
N PRO A 213 -14.71 -17.59 13.58
CA PRO A 213 -14.64 -16.43 12.71
C PRO A 213 -13.33 -16.35 11.91
N GLY A 214 -13.41 -15.85 10.67
CA GLY A 214 -12.24 -15.66 9.80
C GLY A 214 -11.70 -16.93 9.12
N ILE A 215 -12.36 -18.08 9.27
CA ILE A 215 -12.05 -19.31 8.52
C ILE A 215 -13.03 -19.45 7.34
N ASP A 216 -12.47 -19.59 6.13
CA ASP A 216 -13.22 -19.78 4.90
C ASP A 216 -13.91 -21.16 4.91
N SER A 217 -15.21 -21.17 4.64
CA SER A 217 -15.98 -22.41 4.49
C SER A 217 -15.63 -23.19 3.23
N ASP A 218 -15.01 -22.55 2.24
CA ASP A 218 -14.44 -23.22 1.06
C ASP A 218 -13.06 -23.78 1.39
N ASP A 219 -13.01 -25.07 1.71
CA ASP A 219 -11.78 -25.81 2.03
C ASP A 219 -11.01 -26.30 0.80
N ARG A 220 -11.53 -26.06 -0.41
CA ARG A 220 -10.88 -26.51 -1.65
C ARG A 220 -9.59 -25.73 -1.86
N PHE A 221 -8.50 -26.46 -1.97
CA PHE A 221 -7.17 -25.93 -2.31
C PHE A 221 -6.63 -26.64 -3.54
N ILE A 222 -6.31 -25.88 -4.57
CA ILE A 222 -5.67 -26.39 -5.78
C ILE A 222 -4.45 -25.51 -6.07
N PRO A 223 -3.21 -26.01 -5.84
CA PRO A 223 -1.99 -25.22 -6.00
C PRO A 223 -1.91 -24.52 -7.36
N GLY A 224 -1.57 -23.24 -7.34
CA GLY A 224 -1.35 -22.43 -8.54
C GLY A 224 -2.61 -22.05 -9.33
N VAL A 225 -3.82 -22.39 -8.84
CA VAL A 225 -5.08 -21.92 -9.44
C VAL A 225 -5.39 -20.52 -8.94
N GLY A 226 -5.80 -19.63 -9.85
CA GLY A 226 -6.19 -18.26 -9.52
C GLY A 226 -7.58 -18.17 -8.90
N ASP A 227 -7.84 -17.07 -8.20
CA ASP A 227 -9.13 -16.75 -7.58
C ASP A 227 -9.28 -15.24 -7.34
N GLN A 228 -10.36 -14.83 -6.66
CA GLN A 228 -10.64 -13.42 -6.35
C GLN A 228 -10.08 -12.98 -4.98
N ARG A 229 -9.40 -13.88 -4.25
CA ARG A 229 -8.90 -13.57 -2.92
C ARG A 229 -7.64 -12.73 -3.05
N LEU A 230 -7.37 -11.89 -2.06
CA LEU A 230 -6.20 -11.01 -2.04
C LEU A 230 -5.49 -11.13 -0.72
N GLN A 231 -4.20 -10.77 -0.74
CA GLN A 231 -3.39 -10.71 0.46
C GLN A 231 -4.02 -9.77 1.51
N ALA A 232 -3.91 -10.17 2.77
CA ALA A 232 -4.57 -9.48 3.87
C ALA A 232 -4.14 -8.02 3.99
N TYR A 233 -5.05 -7.17 4.48
CA TYR A 233 -4.72 -5.80 4.88
C TYR A 233 -4.55 -5.70 6.40
N ASN A 234 -3.84 -4.66 6.84
CA ASN A 234 -3.74 -4.31 8.24
C ASN A 234 -3.55 -2.80 8.44
N PHE A 235 -3.36 -2.38 9.69
CA PHE A 235 -2.79 -1.09 10.02
C PHE A 235 -1.33 -1.27 10.49
N ARG A 236 -0.48 -0.32 10.13
CA ARG A 236 0.89 -0.16 10.65
C ARG A 236 0.84 0.70 11.89
N ILE A 237 1.01 0.10 13.06
CA ILE A 237 0.59 0.72 14.33
C ILE A 237 1.77 1.39 15.01
N CYS A 238 1.62 2.69 15.29
CA CYS A 238 2.62 3.44 16.03
C CYS A 238 2.41 3.34 17.54
N MET A 239 3.22 2.52 18.20
CA MET A 239 3.14 2.29 19.64
C MET A 239 4.39 2.74 20.39
N THR A 240 4.22 3.08 21.67
CA THR A 240 5.32 3.44 22.58
C THR A 240 5.16 2.80 23.95
N LYS A 241 6.29 2.62 24.65
CA LYS A 241 6.34 2.26 26.07
C LYS A 241 6.47 3.49 26.98
N ASP A 242 6.73 4.68 26.43
CA ASP A 242 6.90 5.90 27.20
C ASP A 242 5.59 6.29 27.88
N SER A 243 5.51 6.11 29.20
CA SER A 243 4.30 6.37 29.99
C SER A 243 3.79 7.81 29.90
N THR A 244 4.63 8.77 29.50
CA THR A 244 4.23 10.18 29.35
C THR A 244 3.51 10.45 28.03
N ARG A 245 3.69 9.59 27.03
CA ARG A 245 3.12 9.69 25.67
C ARG A 245 2.23 8.51 25.29
N ARG A 246 1.98 7.60 26.24
CA ARG A 246 1.26 6.34 26.00
C ARG A 246 -0.25 6.51 26.20
N VAL A 247 -1.01 6.34 25.13
CA VAL A 247 -2.47 6.18 25.18
C VAL A 247 -2.81 4.68 25.29
N PRO A 248 -3.52 4.23 26.33
CA PRO A 248 -3.90 2.83 26.49
C PRO A 248 -4.74 2.32 25.32
N PHE A 249 -4.64 1.02 25.02
CA PHE A 249 -5.52 0.38 24.04
C PHE A 249 -6.97 0.41 24.55
N ALA A 250 -7.83 1.16 23.87
CA ALA A 250 -9.24 1.19 24.18
C ALA A 250 -9.90 -0.15 23.78
N LYS A 251 -10.82 -0.64 24.60
CA LYS A 251 -11.69 -1.75 24.20
C LYS A 251 -12.64 -1.23 23.09
N PRO A 252 -12.68 -1.84 21.90
CA PRO A 252 -13.61 -1.42 20.85
C PRO A 252 -15.07 -1.52 21.32
N ALA A 253 -15.94 -0.63 20.83
CA ALA A 253 -17.37 -0.66 21.17
C ALA A 253 -18.04 -1.96 20.73
N ASP A 254 -17.73 -2.42 19.52
CA ASP A 254 -18.24 -3.66 18.93
C ASP A 254 -17.26 -4.84 19.12
N TYR A 255 -16.54 -4.86 20.25
CA TYR A 255 -15.61 -5.94 20.56
C TYR A 255 -16.35 -7.28 20.74
N ASP A 256 -16.05 -8.24 19.86
CA ASP A 256 -16.44 -9.64 20.01
C ASP A 256 -15.22 -10.49 20.37
N ARG A 257 -15.29 -11.18 21.51
CA ARG A 257 -14.22 -12.07 21.98
C ARG A 257 -14.06 -13.31 21.09
N ALA A 258 -15.10 -13.73 20.38
CA ALA A 258 -15.05 -14.92 19.51
C ALA A 258 -14.10 -14.73 18.32
N GLU A 259 -13.90 -13.49 17.85
CA GLU A 259 -12.94 -13.14 16.79
C GLU A 259 -11.49 -13.51 17.16
N TYR A 260 -11.17 -13.57 18.46
CA TYR A 260 -9.83 -13.86 18.97
C TYR A 260 -9.69 -15.27 19.53
N GLU A 261 -10.71 -16.12 19.39
CA GLU A 261 -10.68 -17.48 19.94
C GLU A 261 -9.60 -18.34 19.29
N LEU A 262 -9.40 -18.19 17.97
CA LEU A 262 -8.33 -18.91 17.27
C LEU A 262 -6.94 -18.48 17.78
N LEU A 263 -6.77 -17.20 18.11
CA LEU A 263 -5.54 -16.70 18.72
C LEU A 263 -5.34 -17.25 20.13
N ALA A 264 -6.40 -17.29 20.95
CA ALA A 264 -6.36 -17.86 22.28
C ALA A 264 -5.88 -19.33 22.25
N ARG A 265 -6.45 -20.14 21.34
CA ARG A 265 -6.03 -21.53 21.15
C ARG A 265 -4.59 -21.64 20.67
N TYR A 266 -4.17 -20.77 19.75
CA TYR A 266 -2.79 -20.79 19.26
C TYR A 266 -1.77 -20.44 20.35
N LEU A 267 -2.04 -19.40 21.17
CA LEU A 267 -1.22 -19.06 22.33
C LEU A 267 -1.16 -20.20 23.36
N ALA A 268 -2.27 -20.94 23.55
CA ALA A 268 -2.32 -22.09 24.45
C ALA A 268 -1.42 -23.26 24.01
N THR A 269 -1.00 -23.30 22.74
CA THR A 269 0.00 -24.27 22.26
C THR A 269 1.43 -23.95 22.73
N GLY A 270 1.64 -22.78 23.35
CA GLY A 270 2.94 -22.29 23.79
C GLY A 270 3.63 -21.34 22.82
N TRP A 271 2.97 -20.92 21.73
CA TRP A 271 3.50 -19.89 20.84
C TRP A 271 3.51 -18.52 21.53
N ASP A 272 4.65 -17.83 21.52
CA ASP A 272 4.89 -16.59 22.29
C ASP A 272 5.60 -15.48 21.49
N ASP A 273 5.79 -15.65 20.17
CA ASP A 273 6.56 -14.75 19.30
C ASP A 273 5.79 -13.48 18.86
N VAL A 274 4.80 -13.02 19.65
CA VAL A 274 3.92 -11.88 19.30
C VAL A 274 4.66 -10.56 19.11
N PHE A 275 5.86 -10.42 19.68
CA PHE A 275 6.63 -9.17 19.67
C PHE A 275 7.60 -9.03 18.50
N ARG A 276 7.70 -10.02 17.60
CA ARG A 276 8.73 -10.06 16.55
C ARG A 276 8.69 -8.89 15.57
N LYS A 277 7.50 -8.35 15.31
CA LYS A 277 7.28 -7.25 14.35
C LYS A 277 6.89 -5.94 15.02
N PHE A 278 7.49 -5.68 16.17
CA PHE A 278 7.52 -4.36 16.82
C PHE A 278 8.77 -3.61 16.32
N ASP A 279 8.81 -3.36 15.01
CA ASP A 279 9.98 -2.79 14.36
C ASP A 279 10.20 -1.37 14.90
N ARG A 280 11.41 -1.08 15.40
CA ARG A 280 11.68 0.21 16.05
C ARG A 280 11.82 1.31 15.03
N ILE A 281 11.27 2.47 15.37
CA ILE A 281 11.43 3.72 14.62
C ILE A 281 11.89 4.83 15.58
N ARG A 282 12.20 6.02 15.05
CA ARG A 282 12.58 7.19 15.84
C ARG A 282 11.53 7.58 16.88
N GLY A 283 11.95 8.36 17.87
CA GLY A 283 11.07 8.88 18.92
C GLY A 283 10.69 7.89 20.03
N GLY A 284 11.34 6.72 20.10
CA GLY A 284 11.00 5.67 21.08
C GLY A 284 9.67 4.98 20.76
N LYS A 285 9.38 4.85 19.46
CA LYS A 285 8.14 4.31 18.91
C LYS A 285 8.39 3.05 18.09
N THR A 286 7.33 2.46 17.58
CA THR A 286 7.38 1.30 16.70
C THR A 286 6.58 1.56 15.44
N ASP A 287 6.95 0.89 14.36
CA ASP A 287 6.06 0.53 13.29
C ASP A 287 5.69 -0.94 13.52
N THR A 288 4.54 -1.19 14.13
CA THR A 288 4.12 -2.56 14.44
C THR A 288 3.31 -3.17 13.31
N ASN A 289 3.75 -4.35 12.88
CA ASN A 289 3.20 -5.08 11.74
C ASN A 289 2.84 -6.55 12.09
N ASN A 290 2.41 -7.31 11.09
CA ASN A 290 2.00 -8.70 11.21
C ASN A 290 3.17 -9.64 11.49
N HIS A 291 2.98 -10.60 12.41
CA HIS A 291 3.89 -11.74 12.58
C HIS A 291 3.13 -12.97 13.10
N GLY A 292 3.54 -14.16 12.65
CA GLY A 292 2.90 -15.42 13.00
C GLY A 292 1.60 -15.70 12.25
N ALA A 293 0.89 -16.76 12.67
CA ALA A 293 -0.31 -17.28 12.00
C ALA A 293 -1.55 -16.37 12.18
N ILE A 294 -1.61 -15.66 13.30
CA ILE A 294 -2.69 -14.73 13.63
C ILE A 294 -2.02 -13.47 14.16
N SER A 295 -2.41 -12.33 13.60
CA SER A 295 -1.73 -11.06 13.80
C SER A 295 -2.66 -9.89 13.45
N THR A 296 -2.10 -8.69 13.28
CA THR A 296 -2.81 -7.51 12.77
C THR A 296 -3.31 -7.67 11.33
N ASP A 297 -2.82 -8.65 10.56
CA ASP A 297 -3.42 -9.01 9.28
C ASP A 297 -4.82 -9.60 9.47
N TYR A 298 -5.84 -8.89 8.97
CA TYR A 298 -7.21 -9.37 8.99
C TYR A 298 -7.50 -10.24 7.75
N ILE A 299 -6.93 -11.45 7.77
CA ILE A 299 -6.97 -12.40 6.66
C ILE A 299 -8.42 -12.66 6.21
N GLY A 300 -8.70 -12.46 4.93
CA GLY A 300 -9.99 -12.71 4.30
C GLY A 300 -10.99 -11.56 4.36
N ALA A 301 -10.70 -10.46 5.08
CA ALA A 301 -11.65 -9.38 5.31
C ALA A 301 -11.69 -8.30 4.21
N ASN A 302 -10.78 -8.35 3.24
CA ASN A 302 -10.56 -7.28 2.24
C ASN A 302 -10.88 -7.66 0.79
N TRP A 303 -11.45 -8.84 0.51
CA TRP A 303 -11.68 -9.29 -0.88
C TRP A 303 -12.57 -8.38 -1.70
N ASP A 304 -13.58 -7.75 -1.07
CA ASP A 304 -14.48 -6.81 -1.73
C ASP A 304 -13.88 -5.40 -1.90
N TRP A 305 -12.73 -5.11 -1.28
CA TRP A 305 -12.15 -3.76 -1.28
C TRP A 305 -11.89 -3.19 -2.68
N PRO A 306 -11.23 -3.92 -3.61
CA PRO A 306 -10.85 -3.35 -4.91
C PRO A 306 -12.06 -2.81 -5.67
N THR A 307 -13.17 -3.55 -5.68
CA THR A 307 -14.36 -3.22 -6.50
C THR A 307 -15.54 -2.64 -5.71
N GLY A 308 -15.45 -2.56 -4.38
CA GLY A 308 -16.51 -2.03 -3.53
C GLY A 308 -16.77 -0.55 -3.75
N SER A 309 -18.01 -0.10 -3.47
CA SER A 309 -18.32 1.32 -3.38
C SER A 309 -17.55 1.97 -2.23
N TYR A 310 -17.53 3.31 -2.17
CA TYR A 310 -16.87 4.01 -1.07
C TYR A 310 -17.49 3.70 0.29
N GLU A 311 -18.81 3.51 0.35
CA GLU A 311 -19.52 3.06 1.55
C GLU A 311 -19.12 1.64 1.93
N ARG A 312 -18.99 0.74 0.95
CA ARG A 312 -18.53 -0.63 1.22
C ARG A 312 -17.09 -0.65 1.72
N ARG A 313 -16.20 0.17 1.16
CA ARG A 313 -14.82 0.31 1.65
C ARG A 313 -14.77 0.92 3.05
N GLU A 314 -15.65 1.88 3.36
CA GLU A 314 -15.79 2.39 4.73
C GLU A 314 -16.18 1.30 5.73
N GLU A 315 -17.15 0.44 5.40
CA GLU A 315 -17.50 -0.70 6.25
C GLU A 315 -16.31 -1.64 6.47
N ILE A 316 -15.57 -1.96 5.41
CA ILE A 316 -14.38 -2.80 5.50
C ILE A 316 -13.31 -2.12 6.35
N PHE A 317 -13.08 -0.83 6.16
CA PHE A 317 -12.14 -0.03 6.93
C PHE A 317 -12.47 -0.08 8.43
N GLN A 318 -13.72 0.18 8.81
CA GLN A 318 -14.15 0.13 10.21
C GLN A 318 -14.01 -1.27 10.81
N LYS A 319 -14.30 -2.33 10.03
CA LYS A 319 -14.03 -3.70 10.47
C LYS A 319 -12.55 -3.95 10.77
N HIS A 320 -11.64 -3.41 9.96
CA HIS A 320 -10.20 -3.52 10.22
C HIS A 320 -9.77 -2.69 11.44
N VAL A 321 -10.38 -1.52 11.67
CA VAL A 321 -10.15 -0.73 12.89
C VAL A 321 -10.56 -1.54 14.11
N THR A 322 -11.79 -2.07 14.13
CA THR A 322 -12.33 -2.87 15.25
C THR A 322 -11.51 -4.12 15.49
N TYR A 323 -11.17 -4.89 14.44
CA TYR A 323 -10.35 -6.09 14.56
C TYR A 323 -8.96 -5.78 15.13
N THR A 324 -8.29 -4.76 14.59
CA THR A 324 -6.92 -4.46 15.01
C THR A 324 -6.88 -3.88 16.43
N GLN A 325 -7.80 -2.98 16.77
CA GLN A 325 -7.92 -2.46 18.14
C GLN A 325 -8.27 -3.58 19.14
N GLY A 326 -9.18 -4.48 18.76
CA GLY A 326 -9.57 -5.61 19.60
C GLY A 326 -8.46 -6.64 19.75
N TYR A 327 -7.61 -6.84 18.72
CA TYR A 327 -6.40 -7.67 18.79
C TYR A 327 -5.42 -7.13 19.84
N LEU A 328 -5.12 -5.82 19.80
CA LEU A 328 -4.25 -5.18 20.79
C LEU A 328 -4.85 -5.24 22.20
N TRP A 329 -6.16 -4.97 22.32
CA TRP A 329 -6.85 -5.04 23.60
C TRP A 329 -6.86 -6.47 24.16
N PHE A 330 -7.12 -7.47 23.33
CA PHE A 330 -7.11 -8.88 23.70
C PHE A 330 -5.75 -9.30 24.27
N LEU A 331 -4.65 -9.00 23.56
CA LEU A 331 -3.29 -9.31 24.01
C LEU A 331 -2.92 -8.64 25.34
N ALA A 332 -3.41 -7.42 25.57
CA ALA A 332 -3.13 -6.68 26.80
C ALA A 332 -4.04 -7.04 28.00
N ASN A 333 -5.21 -7.67 27.78
CA ASN A 333 -6.24 -7.75 28.83
C ASN A 333 -6.88 -9.14 29.02
N ASP A 334 -6.90 -10.00 28.00
CA ASP A 334 -7.71 -11.22 28.08
C ASP A 334 -7.03 -12.31 28.93
N PRO A 335 -7.75 -12.98 29.86
CA PRO A 335 -7.20 -14.02 30.73
C PRO A 335 -6.60 -15.22 29.98
N ALA A 336 -7.06 -15.51 28.75
CA ALA A 336 -6.54 -16.61 27.93
C ALA A 336 -5.13 -16.35 27.38
N VAL A 337 -4.67 -15.10 27.36
CA VAL A 337 -3.30 -14.76 26.99
C VAL A 337 -2.37 -15.14 28.16
N PRO A 338 -1.25 -15.85 27.91
CA PRO A 338 -0.27 -16.16 28.95
C PRO A 338 0.17 -14.92 29.74
N GLU A 339 0.23 -15.02 31.07
CA GLU A 339 0.47 -13.86 31.97
C GLU A 339 1.72 -13.07 31.58
N HIS A 340 2.82 -13.74 31.25
CA HIS A 340 4.06 -13.07 30.87
C HIS A 340 3.92 -12.23 29.59
N LEU A 341 3.15 -12.71 28.60
CA LEU A 341 2.83 -11.96 27.39
C LEU A 341 1.90 -10.81 27.69
N ARG A 342 0.81 -11.06 28.44
CA ARG A 342 -0.17 -10.04 28.80
C ARG A 342 0.48 -8.88 29.57
N ALA A 343 1.32 -9.19 30.55
CA ALA A 343 2.07 -8.20 31.31
C ALA A 343 3.00 -7.38 30.41
N ALA A 344 3.79 -8.03 29.55
CA ALA A 344 4.69 -7.34 28.63
C ALA A 344 3.93 -6.48 27.59
N PHE A 345 2.78 -6.95 27.10
CA PHE A 345 1.96 -6.22 26.13
C PHE A 345 1.29 -5.00 26.77
N SER A 346 0.89 -5.08 28.04
CA SER A 346 0.29 -3.96 28.79
C SER A 346 1.23 -2.77 29.03
N GLU A 347 2.54 -2.96 28.82
CA GLU A 347 3.51 -1.86 28.84
C GLU A 347 3.39 -0.96 27.60
N TRP A 348 2.78 -1.43 26.53
CA TRP A 348 2.61 -0.69 25.29
C TRP A 348 1.28 0.06 25.22
N GLY A 349 1.24 1.10 24.39
CA GLY A 349 0.04 1.83 24.01
C GLY A 349 0.29 2.64 22.75
N LEU A 350 -0.74 3.29 22.22
CA LEU A 350 -0.62 4.18 21.07
C LEU A 350 0.21 5.43 21.44
N ALA A 351 0.95 5.96 20.49
CA ALA A 351 1.72 7.20 20.68
C ALA A 351 0.80 8.44 20.61
N SER A 352 0.71 9.20 21.70
CA SER A 352 -0.21 10.36 21.82
C SER A 352 0.14 11.54 20.92
N ASP A 353 1.38 11.60 20.44
CA ASP A 353 1.89 12.62 19.54
C ASP A 353 1.77 12.24 18.06
N GLU A 354 1.33 11.02 17.76
CA GLU A 354 1.02 10.57 16.39
C GLU A 354 -0.49 10.58 16.14
N PHE A 355 -0.86 10.77 14.87
CA PHE A 355 -2.24 10.62 14.38
C PHE A 355 -3.30 11.34 15.21
N THR A 356 -2.99 12.55 15.69
CA THR A 356 -3.84 13.28 16.65
C THR A 356 -5.23 13.60 16.08
N ALA A 357 -5.34 13.77 14.77
CA ALA A 357 -6.60 14.00 14.05
C ALA A 357 -7.54 12.77 14.01
N THR A 358 -7.02 11.56 14.27
CA THR A 358 -7.74 10.29 14.19
C THR A 358 -7.67 9.51 15.51
N GLY A 359 -7.52 10.24 16.63
CA GLY A 359 -7.53 9.64 17.97
C GLY A 359 -6.34 8.74 18.22
N HIS A 360 -5.18 9.09 17.65
CA HIS A 360 -3.92 8.34 17.73
C HIS A 360 -3.91 7.03 16.95
N TRP A 361 -4.92 6.82 16.10
CA TRP A 361 -5.00 5.67 15.22
C TRP A 361 -4.48 6.01 13.81
N PRO A 362 -3.67 5.16 13.16
CA PRO A 362 -3.22 5.40 11.81
C PRO A 362 -4.38 5.72 10.84
N HIS A 363 -4.23 6.77 10.04
CA HIS A 363 -5.31 7.29 9.20
C HIS A 363 -5.49 6.52 7.87
N GLN A 364 -4.54 5.66 7.51
CA GLN A 364 -4.54 4.92 6.26
C GLN A 364 -4.49 3.41 6.53
N LEU A 365 -5.44 2.67 5.95
CA LEU A 365 -5.38 1.21 5.89
C LEU A 365 -4.24 0.81 4.96
N TYR A 366 -3.42 -0.17 5.36
CA TYR A 366 -2.32 -0.66 4.53
C TYR A 366 -2.86 -1.56 3.42
N ILE A 367 -3.30 -0.91 2.35
CA ILE A 367 -3.78 -1.55 1.12
C ILE A 367 -2.56 -2.10 0.40
N ARG A 368 -2.36 -3.41 0.50
CA ARG A 368 -1.24 -4.08 -0.17
C ARG A 368 -1.49 -4.27 -1.67
N GLU A 369 -2.74 -4.40 -2.09
CA GLU A 369 -3.07 -4.70 -3.48
C GLU A 369 -4.52 -4.36 -3.81
N GLY A 370 -4.73 -3.39 -4.70
CA GLY A 370 -6.05 -3.02 -5.21
C GLY A 370 -6.34 -3.67 -6.56
N ARG A 371 -6.89 -2.87 -7.48
CA ARG A 371 -6.88 -3.23 -8.91
C ARG A 371 -5.46 -3.13 -9.45
N ARG A 372 -5.16 -3.92 -10.47
CA ARG A 372 -3.95 -3.80 -11.28
C ARG A 372 -4.36 -3.59 -12.72
N MET A 373 -3.72 -2.62 -13.39
CA MET A 373 -3.91 -2.42 -14.81
C MET A 373 -3.55 -3.69 -15.61
N VAL A 374 -4.12 -3.88 -16.79
CA VAL A 374 -3.62 -4.86 -17.76
C VAL A 374 -3.18 -4.09 -19.00
N GLY A 375 -1.91 -3.70 -19.02
CA GLY A 375 -1.29 -2.92 -20.10
C GLY A 375 -0.62 -3.78 -21.17
N ASP A 376 0.02 -3.12 -22.14
CA ASP A 376 0.81 -3.78 -23.20
C ASP A 376 2.00 -4.57 -22.64
N THR A 377 2.39 -4.31 -21.39
CA THR A 377 3.33 -5.13 -20.62
C THR A 377 2.77 -5.36 -19.24
N VAL A 378 2.65 -6.63 -18.85
CA VAL A 378 2.34 -7.07 -17.49
C VAL A 378 3.65 -7.49 -16.84
N MET A 379 4.04 -6.84 -15.75
CA MET A 379 5.19 -7.27 -14.94
C MET A 379 4.87 -8.60 -14.25
N THR A 380 5.82 -9.53 -14.24
CA THR A 380 5.60 -10.94 -13.81
C THR A 380 6.77 -11.44 -12.97
N GLU A 381 6.60 -12.60 -12.33
CA GLU A 381 7.67 -13.37 -11.68
C GLU A 381 8.92 -13.43 -12.55
N LEU A 382 8.76 -13.59 -13.87
CA LEU A 382 9.87 -13.70 -14.81
C LEU A 382 10.73 -12.44 -14.85
N HIS A 383 10.12 -11.26 -14.73
CA HIS A 383 10.84 -9.98 -14.64
C HIS A 383 11.54 -9.83 -13.30
N CYS A 384 10.84 -10.07 -12.19
CA CYS A 384 11.39 -10.01 -10.82
C CYS A 384 12.59 -10.96 -10.66
N MET A 385 12.51 -12.14 -11.27
CA MET A 385 13.57 -13.16 -11.26
C MET A 385 14.64 -12.97 -12.35
N SER A 386 14.64 -11.84 -13.06
CA SER A 386 15.61 -11.52 -14.13
C SER A 386 15.67 -12.55 -15.27
N ARG A 387 14.55 -13.26 -15.55
CA ARG A 387 14.41 -14.20 -16.68
C ARG A 387 13.91 -13.50 -17.95
N GLU A 388 13.16 -12.42 -17.79
CA GLU A 388 12.78 -11.50 -18.87
C GLU A 388 13.34 -10.11 -18.56
N ILE A 389 13.80 -9.41 -19.59
CA ILE A 389 14.50 -8.14 -19.47
C ILE A 389 13.61 -7.01 -19.97
N VAL A 390 13.49 -5.95 -19.17
CA VAL A 390 12.83 -4.70 -19.54
C VAL A 390 13.85 -3.78 -20.19
N GLU A 391 13.55 -3.33 -21.42
CA GLU A 391 14.40 -2.42 -22.19
C GLU A 391 13.98 -0.95 -22.05
N ASP A 392 12.75 -0.71 -21.60
CA ASP A 392 12.12 0.60 -21.44
C ASP A 392 11.90 0.95 -19.96
N GLY A 393 12.92 0.73 -19.14
CA GLY A 393 12.85 0.91 -17.68
C GLY A 393 12.55 2.35 -17.25
N VAL A 394 11.71 2.51 -16.23
CA VAL A 394 11.37 3.83 -15.63
C VAL A 394 11.54 3.89 -14.11
N GLY A 395 12.15 2.85 -13.56
CA GLY A 395 12.47 2.69 -12.15
C GLY A 395 12.95 1.27 -11.88
N LEU A 396 13.50 1.04 -10.68
CA LEU A 396 13.89 -0.28 -10.22
C LEU A 396 12.99 -0.77 -9.08
N GLY A 397 12.56 -2.02 -9.16
CA GLY A 397 12.04 -2.78 -8.02
C GLY A 397 13.16 -3.59 -7.37
N ALA A 398 13.17 -3.66 -6.04
CA ALA A 398 14.23 -4.35 -5.29
C ALA A 398 13.74 -5.17 -4.10
N TYR A 399 12.47 -5.02 -3.68
CA TYR A 399 11.91 -5.78 -2.58
C TYR A 399 11.57 -7.21 -3.01
N GLY A 400 11.58 -8.17 -2.08
CA GLY A 400 11.17 -9.54 -2.36
C GLY A 400 9.78 -9.62 -2.97
N MET A 401 9.47 -10.70 -3.70
CA MET A 401 8.08 -11.02 -4.00
C MET A 401 7.46 -11.54 -2.71
N ASP A 402 6.77 -10.64 -2.00
CA ASP A 402 6.01 -10.96 -0.81
C ASP A 402 4.51 -10.84 -1.05
N SER A 403 3.78 -11.87 -0.65
CA SER A 403 2.33 -11.88 -0.55
C SER A 403 1.98 -12.37 0.84
N HIS A 404 1.01 -11.73 1.48
CA HIS A 404 0.49 -12.19 2.76
C HIS A 404 -0.62 -13.23 2.54
N ASN A 405 -0.93 -13.99 3.58
CA ASN A 405 -2.03 -14.93 3.57
C ASN A 405 -3.34 -14.27 3.11
N CYS A 406 -4.02 -14.92 2.18
CA CYS A 406 -5.25 -14.47 1.52
C CYS A 406 -6.51 -15.06 2.18
N ARG A 407 -6.41 -16.23 2.82
CA ARG A 407 -7.49 -16.88 3.58
C ARG A 407 -6.96 -17.81 4.68
N ARG A 408 -7.88 -18.27 5.52
CA ARG A 408 -7.70 -19.44 6.39
C ARG A 408 -8.66 -20.53 5.95
N LEU A 409 -8.24 -21.79 5.96
CA LEU A 409 -9.07 -22.93 5.55
C LEU A 409 -8.83 -24.13 6.48
N VAL A 410 -9.77 -25.08 6.47
CA VAL A 410 -9.60 -26.35 7.19
C VAL A 410 -8.91 -27.36 6.29
N HIS A 411 -7.80 -27.92 6.75
CA HIS A 411 -7.08 -28.98 6.07
C HIS A 411 -6.74 -30.08 7.06
N ALA A 412 -7.14 -31.32 6.75
CA ALA A 412 -6.94 -32.48 7.63
C ALA A 412 -7.44 -32.25 9.09
N GLY A 413 -8.56 -31.53 9.24
CA GLY A 413 -9.18 -31.24 10.55
C GLY A 413 -8.53 -30.11 11.33
N MET A 414 -7.52 -29.43 10.78
CA MET A 414 -6.82 -28.31 11.41
C MET A 414 -6.94 -27.04 10.57
N VAL A 415 -6.80 -25.87 11.19
CA VAL A 415 -6.69 -24.63 10.43
C VAL A 415 -5.32 -24.51 9.76
N LEU A 416 -5.29 -23.98 8.54
CA LEU A 416 -4.10 -23.52 7.84
C LEU A 416 -4.33 -22.15 7.24
N ASN A 417 -3.27 -21.36 7.16
CA ASN A 417 -3.24 -20.16 6.34
C ASN A 417 -2.81 -20.48 4.90
N GLU A 418 -3.37 -19.76 3.92
CA GLU A 418 -3.09 -19.92 2.48
C GLU A 418 -2.88 -18.55 1.84
N GLY A 419 -1.93 -18.46 0.92
CA GLY A 419 -1.67 -17.30 0.06
C GLY A 419 -0.36 -16.56 0.38
N ASP A 420 0.32 -16.92 1.46
CA ASP A 420 1.62 -16.36 1.78
C ASP A 420 2.71 -16.87 0.81
N VAL A 421 3.52 -15.95 0.30
CA VAL A 421 4.68 -16.22 -0.54
C VAL A 421 5.79 -15.25 -0.12
N GLN A 422 7.02 -15.73 0.08
CA GLN A 422 8.15 -14.92 0.57
C GLN A 422 9.42 -15.25 -0.22
N ILE A 423 9.58 -14.66 -1.41
CA ILE A 423 10.68 -15.00 -2.32
C ILE A 423 11.65 -13.84 -2.50
N LYS A 424 12.93 -14.10 -2.18
CA LYS A 424 14.02 -13.15 -2.41
C LYS A 424 14.31 -13.01 -3.90
N LEU A 425 14.59 -11.78 -4.32
CA LEU A 425 15.06 -11.49 -5.67
C LEU A 425 16.54 -11.83 -5.84
N PRO A 426 16.98 -12.20 -7.05
CA PRO A 426 18.40 -12.35 -7.34
C PRO A 426 19.15 -11.00 -7.38
N LYS A 427 18.46 -9.93 -7.80
CA LYS A 427 18.95 -8.55 -7.90
C LYS A 427 17.76 -7.60 -8.15
N PRO A 428 17.94 -6.28 -8.00
CA PRO A 428 16.95 -5.32 -8.49
C PRO A 428 16.65 -5.48 -9.99
N TYR A 429 15.40 -5.22 -10.38
CA TYR A 429 14.91 -5.38 -11.74
C TYR A 429 14.24 -4.10 -12.24
N ALA A 430 14.32 -3.84 -13.54
CA ALA A 430 13.69 -2.67 -14.15
C ALA A 430 12.18 -2.86 -14.31
N ILE A 431 11.44 -1.79 -14.09
CA ILE A 431 9.98 -1.71 -14.29
C ILE A 431 9.70 -0.98 -15.59
N SER A 432 8.91 -1.59 -16.48
CA SER A 432 8.68 -1.10 -17.84
C SER A 432 7.79 0.14 -17.85
N TYR A 433 8.12 1.13 -18.70
CA TYR A 433 7.24 2.25 -18.99
C TYR A 433 5.84 1.80 -19.44
N ARG A 434 5.78 0.76 -20.28
CA ARG A 434 4.52 0.18 -20.76
C ARG A 434 3.67 -0.47 -19.67
N SER A 435 4.24 -0.71 -18.48
CA SER A 435 3.48 -1.20 -17.33
C SER A 435 2.79 -0.10 -16.53
N ILE A 436 3.14 1.17 -16.73
CA ILE A 436 2.53 2.32 -16.03
C ILE A 436 1.63 3.16 -16.93
N VAL A 437 1.44 2.79 -18.21
CA VAL A 437 0.47 3.44 -19.11
C VAL A 437 -0.61 2.46 -19.56
N PRO A 438 -1.86 2.93 -19.80
CA PRO A 438 -2.91 2.10 -20.37
C PRO A 438 -2.48 1.46 -21.71
N PRO A 439 -3.00 0.27 -22.06
CA PRO A 439 -2.67 -0.38 -23.32
C PRO A 439 -3.07 0.50 -24.50
N ARG A 440 -2.38 0.32 -25.64
CA ARG A 440 -2.68 1.09 -26.85
C ARG A 440 -4.13 0.90 -27.30
N GLY A 441 -4.77 2.00 -27.66
CA GLY A 441 -6.18 2.01 -28.07
C GLY A 441 -7.17 2.24 -26.92
N GLU A 442 -6.68 2.35 -25.69
CA GLU A 442 -7.47 2.84 -24.56
C GLU A 442 -7.12 4.31 -24.26
N VAL A 443 -7.03 4.68 -22.98
CA VAL A 443 -6.95 6.08 -22.54
C VAL A 443 -5.58 6.69 -22.83
N GLN A 444 -5.55 7.69 -23.71
CA GLN A 444 -4.31 8.27 -24.26
C GLN A 444 -3.63 9.28 -23.35
N ASN A 445 -4.33 9.82 -22.35
CA ASN A 445 -3.85 10.92 -21.50
C ASN A 445 -3.87 10.58 -20.01
N LEU A 446 -3.67 9.31 -19.67
CA LEU A 446 -3.63 8.80 -18.29
C LEU A 446 -2.35 7.99 -18.06
N VAL A 447 -1.69 8.17 -16.92
CA VAL A 447 -0.59 7.31 -16.44
C VAL A 447 -0.98 6.75 -15.07
N VAL A 448 -0.63 5.49 -14.78
CA VAL A 448 -1.04 4.73 -13.59
C VAL A 448 0.20 4.13 -12.89
N PRO A 449 0.96 4.93 -12.11
CA PRO A 449 2.21 4.50 -11.49
C PRO A 449 2.05 3.66 -10.22
N VAL A 450 0.84 3.54 -9.65
CA VAL A 450 0.59 2.80 -8.39
C VAL A 450 -0.15 1.49 -8.65
N ALA A 451 -1.34 1.55 -9.25
CA ALA A 451 -2.09 0.38 -9.72
C ALA A 451 -1.51 -0.18 -11.04
N VAL A 452 -0.17 -0.32 -11.10
CA VAL A 452 0.59 -0.70 -12.29
C VAL A 452 0.17 -2.04 -12.87
N SER A 453 0.52 -2.25 -14.13
CA SER A 453 0.29 -3.51 -14.84
C SER A 453 1.25 -4.59 -14.38
N ALA A 454 0.77 -5.46 -13.50
CA ALA A 454 1.53 -6.58 -12.94
C ALA A 454 0.62 -7.77 -12.60
N SER A 455 1.18 -8.98 -12.62
CA SER A 455 0.60 -10.13 -11.93
C SER A 455 0.53 -9.88 -10.42
N HIS A 456 -0.34 -10.61 -9.72
CA HIS A 456 -0.40 -10.58 -8.26
C HIS A 456 0.98 -10.77 -7.59
N ILE A 457 1.75 -11.78 -8.01
CA ILE A 457 3.02 -12.08 -7.36
C ILE A 457 4.10 -11.02 -7.64
N ALA A 458 4.17 -10.49 -8.87
CA ALA A 458 5.11 -9.42 -9.19
C ALA A 458 4.74 -8.11 -8.49
N PHE A 459 3.43 -7.85 -8.35
CA PHE A 459 2.94 -6.67 -7.62
C PHE A 459 3.40 -6.68 -6.16
N GLY A 460 3.47 -7.86 -5.53
CA GLY A 460 4.07 -8.05 -4.20
C GLY A 460 5.46 -7.41 -4.05
N SER A 461 6.27 -7.44 -5.11
CA SER A 461 7.60 -6.80 -5.14
C SER A 461 7.56 -5.31 -5.52
N ILE A 462 6.68 -4.91 -6.46
CA ILE A 462 6.64 -3.54 -7.00
C ILE A 462 5.99 -2.56 -6.02
N ARG A 463 5.05 -3.00 -5.18
CA ARG A 463 4.11 -2.18 -4.40
C ARG A 463 4.70 -1.32 -3.28
N MET A 464 6.02 -1.16 -3.22
CA MET A 464 6.70 -0.44 -2.16
C MET A 464 6.63 1.07 -2.40
N GLU A 465 6.39 1.85 -1.34
CA GLU A 465 6.24 3.31 -1.43
C GLU A 465 7.42 4.02 -2.14
N PRO A 466 8.71 3.71 -1.87
CA PRO A 466 9.81 4.30 -2.63
C PRO A 466 9.70 4.03 -4.14
N VAL A 467 9.27 2.83 -4.52
CA VAL A 467 9.12 2.43 -5.92
C VAL A 467 7.97 3.21 -6.55
N PHE A 468 6.84 3.35 -5.87
CA PHE A 468 5.74 4.17 -6.37
C PHE A 468 6.11 5.65 -6.53
N MET A 469 6.92 6.22 -5.61
CA MET A 469 7.46 7.58 -5.77
C MET A 469 8.34 7.71 -7.02
N ILE A 470 9.21 6.73 -7.27
CA ILE A 470 10.06 6.65 -8.46
C ILE A 470 9.21 6.61 -9.74
N LEU A 471 8.24 5.69 -9.79
CA LEU A 471 7.37 5.53 -10.96
C LEU A 471 6.50 6.75 -11.21
N ALA A 472 6.00 7.41 -10.16
CA ALA A 472 5.19 8.61 -10.26
C ALA A 472 6.01 9.84 -10.69
N GLN A 473 7.26 9.96 -10.25
CA GLN A 473 8.19 10.96 -10.78
C GLN A 473 8.40 10.72 -12.30
N SER A 474 8.71 9.49 -12.70
CA SER A 474 8.86 9.13 -14.12
C SER A 474 7.60 9.39 -14.94
N ALA A 475 6.41 9.14 -14.38
CA ALA A 475 5.13 9.47 -14.99
C ALA A 475 4.97 10.98 -15.25
N ALA A 476 5.34 11.83 -14.30
CA ALA A 476 5.27 13.28 -14.45
C ALA A 476 6.24 13.79 -15.54
N ILE A 477 7.45 13.22 -15.61
CA ILE A 477 8.43 13.50 -16.68
C ILE A 477 7.83 13.16 -18.05
N ALA A 478 7.25 11.97 -18.19
CA ALA A 478 6.62 11.52 -19.43
C ALA A 478 5.45 12.44 -19.85
N VAL A 479 4.58 12.81 -18.91
CA VAL A 479 3.47 13.75 -19.17
C VAL A 479 3.97 15.11 -19.65
N ALA A 480 5.02 15.65 -19.02
CA ALA A 480 5.61 16.92 -19.44
C ALA A 480 6.12 16.87 -20.88
N LEU A 481 6.82 15.79 -21.26
CA LEU A 481 7.29 15.56 -22.63
C LEU A 481 6.13 15.42 -23.62
N CYS A 482 5.12 14.61 -23.31
CA CYS A 482 3.95 14.43 -24.17
C CYS A 482 3.22 15.76 -24.41
N ARG A 483 3.10 16.59 -23.38
CA ARG A 483 2.51 17.92 -23.49
C ARG A 483 3.32 18.86 -24.38
N GLN A 484 4.64 18.82 -24.32
CA GLN A 484 5.52 19.59 -25.21
C GLN A 484 5.44 19.13 -26.67
N ARG A 485 4.96 17.91 -26.93
CA ARG A 485 4.74 17.33 -28.26
C ARG A 485 3.29 17.44 -28.71
N ASP A 486 2.68 18.60 -28.50
CA ASP A 486 1.32 18.93 -28.95
C ASP A 486 0.24 17.91 -28.51
N GLY A 487 0.33 17.45 -27.25
CA GLY A 487 -0.71 16.59 -26.68
C GLY A 487 -0.57 15.10 -27.04
N LEU A 488 0.64 14.63 -27.36
CA LEU A 488 0.97 13.24 -27.69
C LEU A 488 0.33 12.23 -26.72
N ALA A 489 -0.18 11.11 -27.23
CA ALA A 489 -0.62 10.02 -26.37
C ALA A 489 0.55 9.49 -25.55
N VAL A 490 0.34 9.15 -24.28
CA VAL A 490 1.43 8.67 -23.41
C VAL A 490 2.06 7.38 -23.95
N GLN A 491 1.29 6.55 -24.64
CA GLN A 491 1.75 5.33 -25.28
C GLN A 491 2.69 5.59 -26.48
N ASP A 492 2.60 6.77 -27.09
CA ASP A 492 3.39 7.17 -28.26
C ASP A 492 4.70 7.88 -27.91
N LEU A 493 4.95 8.15 -26.63
CA LEU A 493 6.20 8.73 -26.19
C LEU A 493 7.36 7.77 -26.48
N SER A 494 8.33 8.23 -27.27
CA SER A 494 9.55 7.46 -27.54
C SER A 494 10.38 7.30 -26.28
N TYR A 495 10.77 6.07 -25.96
CA TYR A 495 11.69 5.82 -24.84
C TYR A 495 13.05 6.51 -25.05
N ALA A 496 13.48 6.72 -26.30
CA ALA A 496 14.71 7.45 -26.60
C ALA A 496 14.61 8.95 -26.25
N GLU A 497 13.39 9.50 -26.22
CA GLU A 497 13.15 10.88 -25.74
C GLU A 497 12.96 10.92 -24.22
N LEU A 498 12.33 9.88 -23.64
CA LEU A 498 12.10 9.81 -22.20
C LEU A 498 13.39 9.57 -21.41
N ARG A 499 14.23 8.63 -21.86
CA ARG A 499 15.39 8.15 -21.11
C ARG A 499 16.35 9.27 -20.67
N PRO A 500 16.77 10.22 -21.53
CA PRO A 500 17.65 11.31 -21.11
C PRO A 500 17.07 12.18 -19.99
N GLU A 501 15.75 12.39 -19.98
CA GLU A 501 15.07 13.17 -18.94
C GLU A 501 14.99 12.41 -17.61
N LEU A 502 14.84 11.08 -17.66
CA LEU A 502 14.95 10.24 -16.47
C LEU A 502 16.35 10.33 -15.87
N ASP A 503 17.40 10.18 -16.69
CA ASP A 503 18.79 10.30 -16.24
C ASP A 503 19.06 11.70 -15.64
N HIS A 504 18.53 12.78 -16.25
CA HIS A 504 18.64 14.14 -15.72
C HIS A 504 17.95 14.31 -14.36
N ALA A 505 16.81 13.66 -14.16
CA ALA A 505 16.07 13.64 -12.90
C ALA A 505 16.71 12.72 -11.83
N GLY A 506 17.86 12.09 -12.13
CA GLY A 506 18.56 11.19 -11.22
C GLY A 506 17.86 9.85 -11.04
N GLN A 507 17.03 9.44 -12.00
CA GLN A 507 16.38 8.14 -12.01
C GLN A 507 17.39 7.03 -12.33
N ILE A 508 17.26 5.90 -11.65
CA ILE A 508 17.98 4.68 -11.95
C ILE A 508 16.99 3.72 -12.60
N VAL A 509 17.22 3.38 -13.87
CA VAL A 509 16.28 2.60 -14.68
C VAL A 509 16.83 1.27 -15.17
N ALA A 510 18.10 0.98 -14.84
CA ALA A 510 18.75 -0.29 -15.11
C ALA A 510 19.75 -0.58 -13.98
N TRP A 511 19.77 -1.84 -13.53
CA TRP A 511 20.71 -2.29 -12.50
C TRP A 511 22.11 -2.43 -13.07
N ASP A 512 23.08 -1.75 -12.45
CA ASP A 512 24.51 -1.83 -12.81
C ASP A 512 25.31 -2.47 -11.66
N PRO A 513 25.66 -3.77 -11.76
CA PRO A 513 26.33 -4.49 -10.68
C PRO A 513 27.78 -4.04 -10.45
N GLU A 514 28.37 -3.26 -11.36
CA GLU A 514 29.72 -2.72 -11.17
C GLU A 514 29.73 -1.45 -10.31
N LYS A 515 28.58 -0.78 -10.19
CA LYS A 515 28.44 0.50 -9.48
C LYS A 515 27.57 0.43 -8.24
N MET A 516 26.82 -0.66 -8.06
CA MET A 516 25.82 -0.79 -7.00
C MET A 516 26.07 -2.05 -6.17
N ASN A 517 25.87 -1.95 -4.85
CA ASN A 517 26.09 -3.05 -3.94
C ASN A 517 24.82 -3.91 -3.84
N PRO A 518 24.83 -5.18 -4.27
CA PRO A 518 23.65 -6.05 -4.21
C PRO A 518 23.20 -6.37 -2.77
N PHE A 519 24.04 -6.11 -1.78
CA PHE A 519 23.79 -6.40 -0.36
C PHE A 519 23.44 -5.17 0.49
N ASN A 520 23.18 -4.01 -0.11
CA ASN A 520 22.74 -2.81 0.63
C ASN A 520 21.24 -2.92 1.00
N GLY A 521 20.96 -3.81 1.96
CA GLY A 521 19.61 -4.24 2.35
C GLY A 521 18.80 -3.22 3.16
N ASN A 522 17.64 -3.67 3.67
CA ASN A 522 16.79 -2.90 4.57
C ASN A 522 17.55 -2.36 5.80
N PRO A 523 17.12 -1.22 6.37
CA PRO A 523 17.79 -0.55 7.49
C PRO A 523 17.82 -1.44 8.73
N GLU A 524 18.87 -1.29 9.53
CA GLU A 524 18.87 -1.79 10.90
C GLU A 524 17.95 -0.89 11.76
N SER A 525 17.23 -1.49 12.71
CA SER A 525 16.43 -0.73 13.68
C SER A 525 17.31 0.30 14.41
N PRO A 526 16.85 1.55 14.63
CA PRO A 526 17.60 2.52 15.42
C PRO A 526 17.91 1.98 16.81
N THR A 527 19.15 2.14 17.28
CA THR A 527 19.56 1.80 18.64
C THR A 527 18.95 2.78 19.64
N GLU A 528 18.69 2.33 20.88
CA GLU A 528 18.30 3.23 21.98
C GLU A 528 19.39 4.31 22.14
N GLY A 529 19.03 5.56 21.84
CA GLY A 529 19.85 6.75 22.05
C GLY A 529 19.40 7.48 23.30
#